data_AF-A0A7X7J2G0-F1
#
_entry.id   AF-A0A7X7J2G0-F1
#
_cell.length_a   1.000
_cell.length_b   1.000
_cell.length_c   1.000
_cell.angle_alpha   90.00
_cell.angle_beta   90.00
_cell.angle_gamma   90.00
#
_symmetry.space_group_name_H-M   'P 1'
#
loop_
_entity.id
_entity.type
_entity.pdbx_description
1 polymer ?
#
loop_
_entity_poly.entity_id
_entity_poly.type
_entity_poly.pdbx_seq_one_letter_code
_entity_poly.pdbx_strand_id
1 'polypeptide(L)'
;MRIALSLALVALLEIPALAAPASYQPLLLFMQPQDARETVGVLSFDANPLEPRGRISAAGDALQAVEGAPIASFHPLHAVPADDNGCYVFACSHREVPGSEPRTFQWRLYRGLTPDGYRLTEWKEVFRNPDGPWLIESMLARRGNTNELFFFTWSRHPQPEKGHAVWGFASPDGLAWRPISGEPLYLEHDAFGGM
;
A
#
# COMPACT_ATOMS: atom_id res chain seq x y z
N MET A 1 28.74 -70.29 -25.83
CA MET A 1 29.96 -69.51 -25.53
C MET A 1 29.64 -68.04 -25.82
N ARG A 2 29.74 -67.21 -24.78
CA ARG A 2 29.50 -65.77 -24.58
C ARG A 2 28.96 -64.89 -25.74
N ILE A 3 27.83 -64.27 -25.39
CA ILE A 3 27.15 -63.10 -25.98
C ILE A 3 28.01 -61.84 -25.81
N ALA A 4 28.01 -60.95 -26.81
CA ALA A 4 28.37 -59.54 -26.65
C ALA A 4 27.38 -58.68 -27.45
N LEU A 5 26.28 -58.31 -26.79
CA LEU A 5 25.34 -57.28 -27.27
C LEU A 5 25.90 -55.93 -26.82
N SER A 6 26.22 -55.05 -27.76
CA SER A 6 26.64 -53.68 -27.44
C SER A 6 25.43 -52.87 -27.00
N LEU A 7 25.40 -52.45 -25.73
CA LEU A 7 24.44 -51.47 -25.22
C LEU A 7 24.73 -50.10 -25.85
N ALA A 8 23.77 -49.58 -26.60
CA ALA A 8 23.70 -48.15 -26.90
C ALA A 8 23.05 -47.44 -25.70
N LEU A 9 23.86 -46.64 -24.99
CA LEU A 9 23.41 -45.77 -23.91
C LEU A 9 22.65 -44.59 -24.52
N VAL A 10 21.32 -44.59 -24.41
CA VAL A 10 20.51 -43.40 -24.68
C VAL A 10 20.69 -42.46 -23.50
N ALA A 11 21.51 -41.42 -23.67
CA ALA A 11 21.56 -40.31 -22.74
C ALA A 11 20.24 -39.53 -22.85
N LEU A 12 19.32 -39.76 -21.90
CA LEU A 12 18.23 -38.84 -21.65
C LEU A 12 18.84 -37.53 -21.13
N LEU A 13 18.84 -36.51 -21.98
CA LEU A 13 18.99 -35.13 -21.55
C LEU A 13 17.79 -34.78 -20.68
N GLU A 14 17.97 -34.84 -19.36
CA GLU A 14 17.07 -34.16 -18.43
C GLU A 14 17.18 -32.66 -18.68
N ILE A 15 16.27 -32.12 -19.47
CA ILE A 15 16.00 -30.69 -19.49
C ILE A 15 15.46 -30.39 -18.09
N PRO A 16 16.12 -29.55 -17.26
CA PRO A 16 15.52 -29.12 -16.01
C PRO A 16 14.21 -28.43 -16.39
N ALA A 17 13.09 -29.04 -16.03
CA ALA A 17 11.80 -28.38 -16.11
C ALA A 17 11.95 -27.07 -15.34
N LEU A 18 11.94 -25.94 -16.05
CA LEU A 18 11.74 -24.65 -15.42
C LEU A 18 10.44 -24.81 -14.65
N ALA A 19 10.54 -24.85 -13.31
CA ALA A 19 9.37 -24.86 -12.45
C ALA A 19 8.51 -23.70 -12.91
N ALA A 20 7.30 -23.99 -13.42
CA ALA A 20 6.34 -22.95 -13.70
C ALA A 20 6.21 -22.13 -12.41
N PRO A 21 6.32 -20.79 -12.45
CA PRO A 21 6.10 -20.00 -11.26
C PRO A 21 4.75 -20.42 -10.69
N ALA A 22 4.73 -20.80 -9.41
CA ALA A 22 3.52 -21.21 -8.74
C ALA A 22 2.43 -20.17 -9.05
N SER A 23 1.24 -20.60 -9.45
CA SER A 23 0.11 -19.69 -9.62
C SER A 23 -0.28 -19.21 -8.23
N TYR A 24 0.36 -18.15 -7.76
CA TYR A 24 -0.05 -17.47 -6.56
C TYR A 24 -1.47 -16.93 -6.82
N GLN A 25 -2.35 -17.05 -5.82
CA GLN A 25 -3.65 -16.40 -5.83
C GLN A 25 -3.57 -15.13 -4.98
N PRO A 26 -4.04 -13.97 -5.46
CA PRO A 26 -3.93 -12.74 -4.71
C PRO A 26 -4.62 -12.86 -3.34
N LEU A 27 -3.88 -12.62 -2.25
CA LEU A 27 -4.45 -12.61 -0.90
C LEU A 27 -4.87 -11.19 -0.52
N LEU A 28 -6.17 -10.91 -0.64
CA LEU A 28 -6.78 -9.70 -0.10
C LEU A 28 -7.32 -9.98 1.31
N LEU A 29 -6.89 -9.21 2.30
CA LEU A 29 -7.36 -9.31 3.67
C LEU A 29 -8.59 -8.44 3.86
N PHE A 30 -9.70 -9.08 4.22
CA PHE A 30 -10.97 -8.45 4.51
C PHE A 30 -11.12 -8.33 6.03
N MET A 31 -11.46 -7.14 6.53
CA MET A 31 -11.58 -6.92 7.98
C MET A 31 -12.98 -7.27 8.48
N GLN A 32 -13.98 -7.20 7.61
CA GLN A 32 -15.37 -7.50 7.89
C GLN A 32 -15.94 -8.50 6.86
N PRO A 33 -16.89 -9.37 7.23
CA PRO A 33 -17.53 -10.30 6.28
C PRO A 33 -18.20 -9.61 5.07
N GLN A 34 -18.65 -8.37 5.24
CA GLN A 34 -19.30 -7.59 4.17
C GLN A 34 -18.31 -7.16 3.09
N ASP A 35 -17.03 -6.99 3.45
CA ASP A 35 -15.94 -6.62 2.54
C ASP A 35 -15.67 -7.69 1.47
N ALA A 36 -16.12 -8.93 1.67
CA ALA A 36 -16.03 -9.98 0.66
C ALA A 36 -17.08 -9.82 -0.46
N ARG A 37 -18.17 -9.08 -0.21
CA ARG A 37 -19.25 -8.83 -1.17
C ARG A 37 -19.00 -7.58 -2.00
N GLU A 38 -18.37 -6.58 -1.38
CA GLU A 38 -17.84 -5.38 -2.03
C GLU A 38 -16.33 -5.43 -1.79
N THR A 39 -15.56 -5.94 -2.77
CA THR A 39 -14.13 -6.31 -2.64
C THR A 39 -13.24 -5.18 -2.15
N VAL A 40 -13.25 -4.94 -0.84
CA VAL A 40 -12.64 -3.78 -0.19
C VAL A 40 -11.77 -4.31 0.94
N GLY A 41 -10.45 -4.20 0.85
CA GLY A 41 -9.58 -4.88 1.81
C GLY A 41 -8.19 -4.32 1.89
N VAL A 42 -7.28 -4.98 2.60
CA VAL A 42 -5.85 -4.64 2.62
C VAL A 42 -5.11 -5.70 1.82
N LEU A 43 -4.38 -5.28 0.79
CA LEU A 43 -3.52 -6.20 0.04
C LEU A 43 -2.26 -6.47 0.87
N SER A 44 -2.07 -7.70 1.31
CA SER A 44 -0.88 -8.08 2.07
C SER A 44 0.32 -8.22 1.14
N PHE A 45 1.32 -7.35 1.27
CA PHE A 45 2.51 -7.37 0.41
C PHE A 45 3.45 -8.55 0.75
N ASP A 46 3.39 -9.07 1.98
CA ASP A 46 4.15 -10.26 2.38
C ASP A 46 3.64 -11.52 1.65
N ALA A 47 2.31 -11.62 1.48
CA ALA A 47 1.67 -12.72 0.75
C ALA A 47 1.60 -12.48 -0.76
N ASN A 48 1.65 -11.21 -1.20
CA ASN A 48 1.62 -10.80 -2.60
C ASN A 48 2.80 -9.88 -2.88
N PRO A 49 4.01 -10.42 -3.10
CA PRO A 49 5.17 -9.60 -3.43
C PRO A 49 4.88 -8.80 -4.69
N LEU A 50 4.70 -7.49 -4.53
CA LEU A 50 4.39 -6.61 -5.64
C LEU A 50 5.66 -6.25 -6.39
N GLU A 51 5.66 -6.49 -7.70
CA GLU A 51 6.71 -5.99 -8.58
C GLU A 51 6.30 -4.63 -9.14
N PRO A 52 7.13 -3.58 -8.98
CA PRO A 52 6.91 -2.34 -9.67
C PRO A 52 7.12 -2.57 -11.17
N ARG A 53 6.03 -2.49 -11.93
CA ARG A 53 6.08 -2.54 -13.39
C ARG A 53 5.72 -1.13 -13.86
N GLY A 54 6.75 -0.38 -14.27
CA GLY A 54 6.57 0.99 -14.72
C GLY A 54 5.50 1.09 -15.80
N ARG A 55 4.71 2.18 -15.80
CA ARG A 55 3.69 2.32 -16.84
C ARG A 55 4.36 2.65 -18.18
N ILE A 56 4.04 1.82 -19.17
CA ILE A 56 4.31 2.05 -20.59
C ILE A 56 3.40 3.21 -21.05
N SER A 57 3.93 4.43 -21.10
CA SER A 57 4.00 5.27 -22.31
C SER A 57 4.47 6.71 -22.01
N ALA A 58 5.57 7.05 -22.69
CA ALA A 58 6.02 8.35 -23.20
C ALA A 58 5.93 9.60 -22.30
N ALA A 59 6.75 9.63 -21.24
CA ALA A 59 7.74 10.68 -21.03
C ALA A 59 8.70 10.18 -19.94
N GLY A 60 10.00 10.29 -20.20
CA GLY A 60 11.06 9.76 -19.33
C GLY A 60 10.94 10.23 -17.89
N ASP A 61 11.47 9.41 -16.99
CA ASP A 61 11.86 9.73 -15.60
C ASP A 61 10.85 9.49 -14.46
N ALA A 62 9.60 9.11 -14.72
CA ALA A 62 8.60 9.07 -13.64
C ALA A 62 8.76 7.92 -12.60
N LEU A 63 9.44 6.81 -12.90
CA LEU A 63 9.54 5.66 -11.98
C LEU A 63 10.89 5.50 -11.26
N GLN A 64 11.92 6.26 -11.64
CA GLN A 64 13.04 6.50 -10.71
C GLN A 64 12.70 7.58 -9.67
N ALA A 65 11.60 8.33 -9.85
CA ALA A 65 11.30 9.54 -9.08
C ALA A 65 10.46 9.32 -7.79
N VAL A 66 9.84 8.16 -7.58
CA VAL A 66 9.16 7.88 -6.30
C VAL A 66 10.15 7.27 -5.31
N GLU A 67 11.09 8.11 -4.86
CA GLU A 67 12.07 7.91 -3.78
C GLU A 67 13.09 6.77 -3.90
N GLY A 68 13.06 5.94 -4.94
CA GLY A 68 14.00 4.81 -5.08
C GLY A 68 13.89 3.76 -3.95
N ALA A 69 12.85 3.87 -3.12
CA ALA A 69 12.58 2.96 -2.01
C ALA A 69 11.81 1.72 -2.52
N PRO A 70 12.10 0.52 -1.98
CA PRO A 70 11.34 -0.67 -2.31
C PRO A 70 9.87 -0.51 -1.88
N ILE A 71 8.93 -1.18 -2.58
CA ILE A 71 7.49 -1.15 -2.23
C ILE A 71 7.24 -1.60 -0.78
N ALA A 72 8.11 -2.47 -0.24
CA ALA A 72 8.06 -2.89 1.17
C ALA A 72 8.27 -1.74 2.18
N SER A 73 8.80 -0.59 1.76
CA SER A 73 8.94 0.61 2.61
C SER A 73 7.63 1.39 2.78
N PHE A 74 6.56 0.99 2.08
CA PHE A 74 5.25 1.63 2.17
C PHE A 74 4.29 0.76 2.97
N HIS A 75 3.58 1.36 3.92
CA HIS A 75 2.57 0.69 4.72
C HIS A 75 1.24 0.61 3.94
N PRO A 76 0.76 -0.58 3.54
CA PRO A 76 -0.51 -0.71 2.83
C PRO A 76 -1.66 -0.27 3.74
N LEU A 77 -2.52 0.61 3.23
CA LEU A 77 -3.68 1.09 3.98
C LEU A 77 -4.97 0.45 3.48
N HIS A 78 -5.11 0.32 2.16
CA HIS A 78 -6.35 -0.18 1.56
C HIS A 78 -6.17 -0.55 0.10
N ALA A 79 -7.07 -1.39 -0.39
CA ALA A 79 -7.25 -1.76 -1.77
C ALA A 79 -8.74 -1.71 -2.11
N VAL A 80 -9.07 -1.04 -3.20
CA VAL A 80 -10.45 -0.83 -3.64
C VAL A 80 -10.60 -1.24 -5.10
N PRO A 81 -11.77 -1.75 -5.54
CA PRO A 81 -11.95 -2.18 -6.93
C PRO A 81 -11.79 -1.01 -7.90
N ALA A 82 -11.16 -1.29 -9.04
CA ALA A 82 -11.16 -0.44 -10.23
C ALA A 82 -12.16 -0.99 -11.26
N ASP A 83 -12.60 -0.14 -12.19
CA ASP A 83 -13.66 -0.48 -13.15
C ASP A 83 -13.26 -1.63 -14.11
N ASP A 84 -11.96 -1.80 -14.40
CA ASP A 84 -11.43 -2.75 -15.39
C ASP A 84 -10.86 -4.04 -14.77
N ASN A 85 -11.53 -4.63 -13.77
CA ASN A 85 -11.13 -5.86 -13.08
C ASN A 85 -9.79 -5.80 -12.29
N GLY A 86 -9.27 -4.60 -12.01
CA GLY A 86 -8.11 -4.38 -11.14
C GLY A 86 -8.49 -3.83 -9.76
N CYS A 87 -7.47 -3.48 -8.97
CA CYS A 87 -7.63 -2.75 -7.71
C CYS A 87 -6.75 -1.52 -7.66
N TYR A 88 -7.27 -0.41 -7.14
CA TYR A 88 -6.43 0.68 -6.68
C TYR A 88 -5.89 0.35 -5.29
N VAL A 89 -4.57 0.38 -5.15
CA VAL A 89 -3.87 0.16 -3.88
C VAL A 89 -3.44 1.50 -3.33
N PHE A 90 -3.72 1.73 -2.06
CA PHE A 90 -3.29 2.89 -1.30
C PHE A 90 -2.30 2.48 -0.21
N ALA A 91 -1.20 3.22 -0.10
CA ALA A 91 -0.22 3.01 0.95
C ALA A 91 0.31 4.35 1.46
N CYS A 92 0.81 4.36 2.68
CA CYS A 92 1.44 5.52 3.29
C CYS A 92 2.93 5.26 3.54
N SER A 93 3.77 6.26 3.30
CA SER A 93 5.13 6.27 3.82
C SER A 93 5.22 7.29 4.95
N HIS A 94 5.94 6.94 6.02
CA HIS A 94 6.27 7.86 7.10
C HIS A 94 7.77 8.03 7.18
N ARG A 95 8.23 9.28 7.25
CA ARG A 95 9.62 9.63 7.44
C ARG A 95 9.74 10.56 8.63
N GLU A 96 10.53 10.14 9.62
CA GLU A 96 10.84 11.01 10.76
C GLU A 96 11.60 12.26 10.31
N VAL A 97 11.24 13.41 10.87
CA VAL A 97 11.92 14.68 10.64
C VAL A 97 13.19 14.72 11.50
N PRO A 98 14.40 14.73 10.90
CA PRO A 98 15.63 14.71 11.68
C PRO A 98 15.75 15.93 12.59
N GLY A 99 16.08 15.71 13.86
CA GLY A 99 16.31 16.78 14.83
C GLY A 99 15.04 17.44 15.38
N SER A 100 13.85 16.92 15.09
CA SER A 100 12.61 17.38 15.73
C SER A 100 12.48 16.80 17.15
N GLU A 101 12.26 17.65 18.14
CA GLU A 101 11.79 17.24 19.47
C GLU A 101 10.55 18.04 19.88
N PRO A 102 9.39 17.38 20.17
CA PRO A 102 9.18 15.94 20.12
C PRO A 102 9.23 15.38 18.68
N ARG A 103 9.58 14.09 18.55
CA ARG A 103 9.64 13.37 17.26
C ARG A 103 8.39 13.62 16.39
N THR A 104 8.57 14.09 15.16
CA THR A 104 7.48 14.28 14.20
C THR A 104 7.79 13.64 12.86
N PHE A 105 6.76 13.43 12.05
CA PHE A 105 6.84 12.68 10.80
C PHE A 105 6.31 13.49 9.62
N GLN A 106 6.95 13.31 8.47
CA GLN A 106 6.34 13.60 7.19
C GLN A 106 5.66 12.32 6.70
N TRP A 107 4.40 12.43 6.31
CA TRP A 107 3.67 11.32 5.70
C TRP A 107 3.23 11.67 4.29
N ARG A 108 3.22 10.64 3.44
CA ARG A 108 2.82 10.74 2.04
C ARG A 108 1.93 9.57 1.69
N LEU A 109 0.78 9.87 1.10
CA LEU A 109 -0.17 8.91 0.60
C LEU A 109 0.11 8.65 -0.88
N TYR A 110 0.17 7.39 -1.23
CA TYR A 110 0.39 6.91 -2.58
C TYR A 110 -0.81 6.11 -3.07
N ARG A 111 -0.99 6.11 -4.38
CA ARG A 111 -1.96 5.30 -5.09
C ARG A 111 -1.27 4.61 -6.26
N GLY A 112 -1.58 3.34 -6.46
CA GLY A 112 -1.25 2.61 -7.68
C GLY A 112 -2.40 1.76 -8.14
N LEU A 113 -2.28 1.23 -9.35
CA LEU A 113 -3.17 0.24 -9.91
C LEU A 113 -2.48 -1.11 -9.92
N THR A 114 -3.12 -2.12 -9.34
CA THR A 114 -2.78 -3.52 -9.54
C THR A 114 -3.84 -4.18 -10.42
N PRO A 115 -3.54 -4.47 -11.71
CA PRO A 115 -4.51 -5.11 -12.60
C PRO A 115 -4.69 -6.59 -12.29
N ASP A 116 -3.72 -7.21 -11.61
CA ASP A 116 -3.66 -8.66 -11.40
C ASP A 116 -3.34 -9.08 -9.95
N GLY A 117 -3.17 -8.11 -9.03
CA GLY A 117 -2.77 -8.38 -7.65
C GLY A 117 -1.26 -8.52 -7.44
N TYR A 118 -0.45 -8.46 -8.51
CA TYR A 118 1.00 -8.71 -8.47
C TYR A 118 1.84 -7.56 -9.02
N ARG A 119 1.30 -6.84 -10.01
CA ARG A 119 2.01 -5.77 -10.70
C ARG A 119 1.49 -4.45 -10.21
N LEU A 120 2.37 -3.61 -9.67
CA LEU A 120 1.99 -2.24 -9.33
C LEU A 120 2.36 -1.31 -10.48
N THR A 121 1.35 -0.66 -11.04
CA THR A 121 1.46 0.33 -12.11
C THR A 121 0.92 1.67 -11.62
N GLU A 122 1.22 2.77 -12.32
CA GLU A 122 0.70 4.11 -11.97
C GLU A 122 1.00 4.57 -10.54
N TRP A 123 2.05 4.03 -9.92
CA TRP A 123 2.42 4.38 -8.57
C TRP A 123 2.80 5.84 -8.49
N LYS A 124 2.02 6.63 -7.75
CA LYS A 124 2.24 8.06 -7.59
C LYS A 124 1.83 8.52 -6.22
N GLU A 125 2.51 9.55 -5.74
CA GLU A 125 2.05 10.32 -4.60
C GLU A 125 0.75 11.04 -4.99
N VAL A 126 -0.25 10.95 -4.13
CA VAL A 126 -1.56 11.61 -4.32
C VAL A 126 -1.85 12.62 -3.21
N PHE A 127 -1.16 12.53 -2.08
CA PHE A 127 -1.31 13.47 -0.99
C PHE A 127 -0.11 13.45 -0.06
N ARG A 128 0.12 14.56 0.65
CA ARG A 128 1.14 14.67 1.70
C ARG A 128 0.65 15.57 2.82
N ASN A 129 1.26 15.42 3.98
CA ASN A 129 0.91 16.22 5.14
C ASN A 129 1.28 17.70 4.95
N PRO A 130 0.45 18.63 5.45
CA PRO A 130 0.90 20.00 5.70
C PRO A 130 1.84 20.02 6.92
N ASP A 131 2.46 21.16 7.21
CA ASP A 131 3.29 21.30 8.41
C ASP A 131 2.47 21.02 9.69
N GLY A 132 3.03 20.24 10.61
CA GLY A 132 2.35 19.90 11.85
C GLY A 132 3.04 18.81 12.67
N PRO A 133 2.61 18.58 13.91
CA PRO A 133 3.20 17.62 14.82
C PRO A 133 2.65 16.19 14.58
N TRP A 134 2.82 15.68 13.36
CA TRP A 134 2.26 14.40 12.93
C TRP A 134 2.93 13.20 13.58
N LEU A 135 2.16 12.12 13.68
CA LEU A 135 2.56 10.80 14.12
C LEU A 135 2.58 9.80 12.95
N ILE A 136 2.82 8.52 13.23
CA ILE A 136 2.97 7.47 12.20
C ILE A 136 1.67 6.73 11.88
N GLU A 137 0.65 6.88 12.72
CA GLU A 137 -0.59 6.13 12.58
C GLU A 137 -1.45 6.74 11.47
N SER A 138 -1.85 5.89 10.52
CA SER A 138 -2.63 6.29 9.35
C SER A 138 -3.56 5.16 8.95
N MET A 139 -4.77 5.52 8.54
CA MET A 139 -5.82 4.57 8.14
C MET A 139 -6.55 5.11 6.92
N LEU A 140 -7.04 4.23 6.08
CA LEU A 140 -7.89 4.60 4.95
C LEU A 140 -9.17 3.76 4.96
N ALA A 141 -10.30 4.41 4.75
CA ALA A 141 -11.61 3.80 4.67
C ALA A 141 -12.35 4.26 3.42
N ARG A 142 -13.29 3.45 2.92
CA ARG A 142 -14.21 3.79 1.83
C ARG A 142 -15.64 3.77 2.34
N ARG A 143 -16.44 4.75 1.97
CA ARG A 143 -17.88 4.75 2.23
C ARG A 143 -18.59 3.95 1.13
N GLY A 144 -19.20 2.82 1.47
CA GLY A 144 -19.74 1.84 0.51
C GLY A 144 -20.75 2.39 -0.51
N ASN A 145 -21.60 3.35 -0.13
CA ASN A 145 -22.66 3.85 -1.02
C ASN A 145 -22.23 4.95 -2.01
N THR A 146 -21.13 5.66 -1.76
CA THR A 146 -20.69 6.83 -2.56
C THR A 146 -19.29 6.66 -3.11
N ASN A 147 -18.58 5.61 -2.67
CA ASN A 147 -17.18 5.34 -2.98
C ASN A 147 -16.22 6.44 -2.52
N GLU A 148 -16.70 7.41 -1.72
CA GLU A 148 -15.86 8.43 -1.11
C GLU A 148 -14.85 7.77 -0.17
N LEU A 149 -13.59 8.16 -0.32
CA LEU A 149 -12.47 7.68 0.46
C LEU A 149 -12.17 8.66 1.60
N PHE A 150 -11.78 8.12 2.73
CA PHE A 150 -11.46 8.84 3.95
C PHE A 150 -10.10 8.39 4.43
N PHE A 151 -9.17 9.32 4.55
CA PHE A 151 -7.84 9.11 5.10
C PHE A 151 -7.78 9.76 6.48
N PHE A 152 -7.46 8.97 7.50
CA PHE A 152 -7.33 9.42 8.87
C PHE A 152 -5.89 9.27 9.32
N THR A 153 -5.39 10.27 10.04
CA THR A 153 -4.03 10.23 10.57
C THR A 153 -3.94 10.99 11.88
N TRP A 154 -2.99 10.55 12.71
CA TRP A 154 -2.80 11.08 14.04
C TRP A 154 -1.74 12.19 14.06
N SER A 155 -1.95 13.12 14.97
CA SER A 155 -1.00 14.17 15.33
C SER A 155 -1.02 14.37 16.83
N ARG A 156 -0.03 15.09 17.36
CA ARG A 156 -0.17 15.68 18.70
C ARG A 156 -1.04 16.92 18.61
N HIS A 157 -1.84 17.15 19.64
CA HIS A 157 -2.58 18.39 19.73
C HIS A 157 -1.60 19.58 19.92
N PRO A 158 -1.82 20.75 19.27
CA PRO A 158 -0.95 21.92 19.43
C PRO A 158 -0.77 22.38 20.88
N GLN A 159 -1.78 22.12 21.70
CA GLN A 159 -1.74 22.23 23.16
C GLN A 159 -1.42 20.84 23.73
N PRO A 160 -0.18 20.58 24.20
CA PRO A 160 0.29 19.24 24.56
C PRO A 160 -0.55 18.52 25.62
N GLU A 161 -1.14 19.27 26.55
CA GLU A 161 -2.01 18.76 27.61
C GLU A 161 -3.31 18.13 27.08
N LYS A 162 -3.64 18.37 25.80
CA LYS A 162 -4.80 17.77 25.14
C LYS A 162 -4.47 16.46 24.42
N GLY A 163 -3.24 15.97 24.52
CA GLY A 163 -2.84 14.65 24.03
C GLY A 163 -2.77 14.58 22.51
N HIS A 164 -3.49 13.62 21.93
CA HIS A 164 -3.44 13.33 20.50
C HIS A 164 -4.71 13.78 19.78
N ALA A 165 -4.58 13.99 18.48
CA ALA A 165 -5.63 14.51 17.63
C ALA A 165 -5.69 13.74 16.31
N VAL A 166 -6.89 13.29 15.95
CA VAL A 166 -7.16 12.64 14.66
C VAL A 166 -7.61 13.69 13.66
N TRP A 167 -6.93 13.72 12.53
CA TRP A 167 -7.32 14.51 11.36
C TRP A 167 -7.89 13.60 10.30
N GLY A 168 -8.88 14.09 9.56
CA GLY A 168 -9.49 13.36 8.47
C GLY A 168 -9.49 14.16 7.18
N PHE A 169 -9.24 13.46 6.09
CA PHE A 169 -9.23 13.97 4.73
C PHE A 169 -10.14 13.12 3.86
N ALA A 170 -10.90 13.73 2.97
CA ALA A 170 -11.80 13.05 2.07
C ALA A 170 -11.36 13.20 0.62
N SER A 171 -11.64 12.18 -0.19
CA SER A 171 -11.42 12.21 -1.63
C SER A 171 -12.48 11.39 -2.35
N PRO A 172 -13.11 11.92 -3.42
CA PRO A 172 -14.08 11.16 -4.20
C PRO A 172 -13.43 10.08 -5.09
N ASP A 173 -12.16 10.24 -5.46
CA ASP A 173 -11.46 9.42 -6.45
C ASP A 173 -10.09 8.90 -6.00
N GLY A 174 -9.63 9.32 -4.81
CA GLY A 174 -8.32 9.00 -4.26
C GLY A 174 -7.17 9.78 -4.90
N LEU A 175 -7.46 10.81 -5.69
CA LEU A 175 -6.48 11.67 -6.33
C LEU A 175 -6.48 13.07 -5.72
N ALA A 176 -7.66 13.67 -5.53
CA ALA A 176 -7.82 14.98 -4.95
C ALA A 176 -8.31 14.87 -3.51
N TRP A 177 -7.45 15.24 -2.56
CA TRP A 177 -7.73 15.14 -1.12
C TRP A 177 -8.01 16.52 -0.52
N ARG A 178 -9.01 16.59 0.36
CA ARG A 178 -9.38 17.81 1.09
C ARG A 178 -9.58 17.51 2.57
N PRO A 179 -9.28 18.44 3.49
CA PRO A 179 -9.62 18.27 4.90
C PRO A 179 -11.14 18.14 5.06
N ILE A 180 -11.57 17.26 5.97
CA ILE A 180 -12.99 17.10 6.33
C ILE A 180 -13.42 18.26 7.23
N SER A 181 -12.50 18.75 8.06
CA SER A 181 -12.72 19.83 9.02
C SER A 181 -11.45 20.68 9.13
N GLY A 182 -11.59 21.95 9.51
CA GLY A 182 -10.48 22.81 9.91
C GLY A 182 -9.93 22.50 11.31
N GLU A 183 -10.64 21.64 12.06
CA GLU A 183 -10.28 21.19 13.41
C GLU A 183 -10.18 19.65 13.46
N PRO A 184 -9.46 19.08 14.44
CA PRO A 184 -9.42 17.64 14.64
C PRO A 184 -10.81 17.02 14.78
N LEU A 185 -11.00 15.83 14.23
CA LEU A 185 -12.25 15.07 14.30
C LEU A 185 -12.45 14.37 15.65
N TYR A 186 -11.34 14.04 16.31
CA TYR A 186 -11.32 13.39 17.60
C TYR A 186 -10.09 13.84 18.36
N LEU A 187 -10.27 14.09 19.66
CA LEU A 187 -9.21 14.41 20.60
C LEU A 187 -9.11 13.27 21.60
N GLU A 188 -7.92 12.70 21.69
CA GLU A 188 -7.64 11.64 22.64
C GLU A 188 -6.80 12.20 23.78
N HIS A 189 -7.47 12.34 24.92
CA HIS A 189 -6.84 12.82 26.14
C HIS A 189 -6.12 11.71 26.93
N ASP A 190 -6.41 10.43 26.67
CA ASP A 190 -6.03 9.33 27.58
C ASP A 190 -5.34 8.09 26.98
N ALA A 191 -5.36 7.81 25.66
CA ALA A 191 -4.90 6.48 25.21
C ALA A 191 -3.38 6.27 25.06
N PHE A 192 -2.58 7.29 25.37
CA PHE A 192 -1.11 7.16 25.40
C PHE A 192 -0.49 7.74 26.68
N GLY A 193 -1.31 8.04 27.69
CA GLY A 193 -0.85 8.56 28.98
C GLY A 193 -0.33 7.45 29.89
N GLY A 194 0.97 7.14 29.77
CA GLY A 194 1.70 6.38 30.78
C GLY A 194 2.57 5.25 30.24
N MET A 195 3.72 5.60 29.66
CA MET A 195 4.97 4.85 29.90
C MET A 195 6.08 5.85 30.22
#